data_AF-A0A925LR70-F1
#
_entry.id   AF-A0A925LR70-F1
#
_cell.length_a   1.000
_cell.length_b   1.000
_cell.length_c   1.000
_cell.angle_alpha   90.00
_cell.angle_beta   90.00
_cell.angle_gamma   90.00
#
_symmetry.space_group_name_H-M   'P 1'
#
loop_
_entity.id
_entity.type
_entity.pdbx_description
1 polymer ?
#
loop_
_entity_poly.entity_id
_entity_poly.type
_entity_poly.pdbx_seq_one_letter_code
_entity_poly.pdbx_strand_id
1 'polypeptide(L)'
;MNVSVSGNPRRRRLIVAVLSGLAALFIVGVIFLPGPEEIAAYPAARVLRTATLDGIQYKLASDGNVFRVIEERGTWTWVDRIFDPEEIARDYVKEGDSVFRVDAESGKRYLLLKHFEDGFENVPEGVDGLRALIGEERKWTEFTLQTPETPTVSNYVALRKRILNDNVGFLDASVAPSRLQAHDGLQSLRCVCPAKTSSMICTKASLATGFIYFEQGEDLWFQAWYRIDGSTRPFTLADIEGRHVKESPGIRLMLFEGNELGVELKALEKPKYRQSPNSRVLFPTDQWVQVTWNVFLHPDEGKVRVWQDDTLVVDATGPTLPFSTMIYNSLEVGISAHSFGSEPATLFVDDVILTTKPLREIK
;
A
#
# COMPACT_ATOMS: atom_id res chain seq x y z
N MET A 1 -4.19 -59.55 34.66
CA MET A 1 -2.94 -60.16 34.13
C MET A 1 -2.18 -59.07 33.40
N ASN A 2 -0.99 -58.74 33.92
CA ASN A 2 0.03 -57.93 33.23
C ASN A 2 0.59 -58.73 32.05
N VAL A 3 0.92 -58.07 30.94
CA VAL A 3 2.30 -57.88 30.41
C VAL A 3 2.24 -56.75 29.36
N SER A 4 3.27 -55.91 29.40
CA SER A 4 3.52 -54.72 28.57
C SER A 4 4.46 -55.05 27.41
N VAL A 5 4.39 -54.31 26.29
CA VAL A 5 5.52 -53.79 25.48
C VAL A 5 4.95 -52.64 24.62
N SER A 6 5.15 -51.37 24.97
CA SER A 6 6.20 -50.43 24.51
C SER A 6 6.05 -49.93 23.06
N GLY A 7 5.98 -48.60 22.87
CA GLY A 7 6.40 -47.99 21.61
C GLY A 7 5.66 -46.74 21.11
N ASN A 8 6.01 -45.58 21.68
CA ASN A 8 6.20 -44.29 20.98
C ASN A 8 4.99 -43.32 20.76
N PRO A 9 4.91 -42.20 21.53
CA PRO A 9 4.04 -41.07 21.27
C PRO A 9 4.85 -39.89 20.70
N ARG A 10 4.53 -39.43 19.48
CA ARG A 10 4.77 -38.04 19.00
C ARG A 10 4.20 -37.87 17.58
N ARG A 11 2.89 -37.66 17.47
CA ARG A 11 2.30 -36.96 16.31
C ARG A 11 2.56 -35.47 16.50
N ARG A 12 3.65 -34.96 15.92
CA ARG A 12 3.83 -33.52 15.70
C ARG A 12 2.94 -33.12 14.53
N ARG A 13 2.02 -32.20 14.77
CA ARG A 13 1.31 -31.44 13.73
C ARG A 13 2.36 -30.66 12.93
N LEU A 14 2.45 -30.92 11.64
CA LEU A 14 3.27 -30.14 10.71
C LEU A 14 2.46 -28.87 10.39
N ILE A 15 2.88 -27.74 10.96
CA ILE A 15 2.45 -26.41 10.53
C ILE A 15 3.20 -26.14 9.23
N VAL A 16 2.49 -26.11 8.10
CA VAL A 16 3.02 -25.64 6.83
C VAL A 16 3.03 -24.12 6.89
N ALA A 17 4.20 -23.55 7.18
CA ALA A 17 4.45 -22.13 7.03
C ALA A 17 4.60 -21.82 5.53
N VAL A 18 3.76 -20.91 5.03
CA VAL A 18 3.85 -20.34 3.69
C VAL A 18 5.11 -19.47 3.63
N LEU A 19 6.11 -19.96 2.90
CA LEU A 19 7.38 -19.28 2.65
C LEU A 19 7.19 -18.14 1.64
N SER A 20 7.42 -16.92 2.14
CA SER A 20 8.10 -15.79 1.53
C SER A 20 8.33 -15.85 0.01
N GLY A 21 7.42 -15.22 -0.75
CA GLY A 21 7.68 -14.85 -2.14
C GLY A 21 8.62 -13.65 -2.22
N LEU A 22 9.92 -13.92 -2.22
CA LEU A 22 11.00 -13.10 -2.80
C LEU A 22 12.33 -13.86 -2.66
N ALA A 23 12.39 -15.05 -3.26
CA ALA A 23 13.64 -15.73 -3.52
C ALA A 23 13.52 -16.49 -4.85
N ALA A 24 14.49 -16.24 -5.74
CA ALA A 24 14.75 -16.93 -7.00
C ALA A 24 13.85 -16.60 -8.21
N LEU A 25 14.33 -15.64 -9.01
CA LEU A 25 14.24 -15.70 -10.48
C LEU A 25 15.61 -15.31 -11.04
N PHE A 26 16.49 -16.31 -11.14
CA PHE A 26 17.77 -16.27 -11.87
C PHE A 26 18.00 -17.67 -12.45
N ILE A 27 18.75 -17.74 -13.57
CA ILE A 27 19.16 -18.91 -14.42
C ILE A 27 18.44 -18.82 -15.80
N VAL A 28 19.04 -18.59 -16.98
CA VAL A 28 20.43 -18.69 -17.48
C VAL A 28 20.75 -17.55 -18.46
N GLY A 29 21.93 -16.96 -18.30
CA GLY A 29 22.65 -16.19 -19.32
C GLY A 29 24.01 -15.82 -18.73
N VAL A 30 24.97 -16.74 -18.80
CA VAL A 30 26.31 -16.56 -18.20
C VAL A 30 27.07 -15.50 -19.01
N ILE A 31 26.92 -14.25 -18.61
CA ILE A 31 27.90 -13.19 -18.81
C ILE A 31 28.68 -13.14 -17.50
N PHE A 32 30.02 -13.20 -17.57
CA PHE A 32 30.89 -12.93 -16.43
C PHE A 32 30.72 -11.46 -16.01
N LEU A 33 29.67 -11.18 -15.25
CA LEU A 33 29.57 -9.93 -14.50
C LEU A 33 30.57 -10.02 -13.34
N PRO A 34 31.38 -8.97 -13.09
CA PRO A 34 32.18 -8.91 -11.89
C PRO A 34 31.27 -9.14 -10.68
N GLY A 35 31.74 -9.94 -9.72
CA GLY A 35 31.03 -10.14 -8.46
C GLY A 35 30.70 -8.78 -7.82
N PRO A 36 29.64 -8.71 -7.00
CA PRO A 36 29.20 -7.45 -6.45
C PRO A 36 30.35 -6.80 -5.68
N GLU A 37 30.65 -5.54 -6.02
CA GLU A 37 31.83 -4.82 -5.53
C GLU A 37 31.76 -4.70 -4.00
N GLU A 38 32.78 -5.23 -3.31
CA GLU A 38 32.97 -5.06 -1.88
C GLU A 38 33.61 -3.68 -1.66
N ILE A 39 32.96 -2.85 -0.87
CA ILE A 39 33.36 -1.46 -0.62
C ILE A 39 33.63 -1.23 0.86
N ALA A 40 34.39 -0.17 1.15
CA ALA A 40 34.45 0.37 2.50
C ALA A 40 33.06 0.87 2.93
N ALA A 41 32.76 0.73 4.23
CA ALA A 41 31.53 1.22 4.82
C ALA A 41 31.32 2.71 4.54
N TYR A 42 30.08 3.11 4.23
CA TYR A 42 29.77 4.54 4.08
C TYR A 42 29.90 5.26 5.44
N PRO A 43 30.17 6.58 5.42
CA PRO A 43 30.03 7.41 6.60
C PRO A 43 28.63 7.24 7.22
N ALA A 44 28.55 7.16 8.55
CA ALA A 44 27.30 6.94 9.28
C ALA A 44 26.21 7.98 8.91
N ALA A 45 26.61 9.23 8.68
CA ALA A 45 25.71 10.32 8.28
C ALA A 45 25.02 10.11 6.91
N ARG A 46 25.54 9.19 6.07
CA ARG A 46 24.90 8.83 4.80
C ARG A 46 23.93 7.67 4.94
N VAL A 47 23.88 6.97 6.08
CA VAL A 47 22.99 5.84 6.28
C VAL A 47 21.62 6.36 6.71
N LEU A 48 20.61 6.14 5.87
CA LEU A 48 19.23 6.49 6.14
C LEU A 48 18.51 5.44 6.99
N ARG A 49 18.85 4.16 6.80
CA ARG A 49 18.22 3.04 7.49
C ARG A 49 19.16 1.86 7.62
N THR A 50 19.07 1.17 8.75
CA THR A 50 19.62 -0.17 8.93
C THR A 50 18.45 -1.12 9.18
N ALA A 51 18.43 -2.25 8.49
CA ALA A 51 17.38 -3.25 8.59
C ALA A 51 17.99 -4.65 8.70
N THR A 52 17.30 -5.59 9.34
CA THR A 52 17.73 -6.99 9.41
C THR A 52 16.66 -7.89 8.80
N LEU A 53 17.00 -8.51 7.68
CA LEU A 53 16.10 -9.38 6.92
C LEU A 53 16.69 -10.78 6.89
N ASP A 54 15.95 -11.76 7.42
CA ASP A 54 16.38 -13.17 7.52
C ASP A 54 17.77 -13.35 8.18
N GLY A 55 18.06 -12.53 9.18
CA GLY A 55 19.34 -12.53 9.90
C GLY A 55 20.49 -11.84 9.17
N ILE A 56 20.24 -11.24 8.01
CA ILE A 56 21.24 -10.47 7.25
C ILE A 56 20.98 -8.99 7.44
N GLN A 57 22.02 -8.24 7.82
CA GLN A 57 21.94 -6.78 7.97
C GLN A 57 22.11 -6.09 6.61
N TYR A 58 21.21 -5.13 6.35
CA TYR A 58 21.24 -4.24 5.20
C TYR A 58 21.28 -2.79 5.63
N LYS A 59 21.93 -1.95 4.81
CA LYS A 59 21.97 -0.50 4.99
C LYS A 59 21.51 0.22 3.73
N LEU A 60 20.58 1.14 3.90
CA LEU A 60 20.14 2.06 2.87
C LEU A 60 20.89 3.38 3.04
N ALA A 61 21.52 3.84 1.97
CA ALA A 61 22.25 5.10 1.92
C ALA A 61 21.42 6.24 1.31
N SER A 62 21.86 7.47 1.54
CA SER A 62 21.19 8.71 1.09
C SER A 62 21.18 8.92 -0.42
N ASP A 63 21.97 8.15 -1.17
CA ASP A 63 21.98 8.12 -2.64
C ASP A 63 21.04 7.04 -3.24
N GLY A 64 20.30 6.35 -2.37
CA GLY A 64 19.37 5.29 -2.72
C GLY A 64 20.00 3.91 -2.85
N ASN A 65 21.31 3.79 -2.65
CA ASN A 65 21.98 2.49 -2.70
C ASN A 65 21.68 1.64 -1.45
N VAL A 66 21.45 0.36 -1.68
CA VAL A 66 21.28 -0.66 -0.64
C VAL A 66 22.50 -1.55 -0.62
N PHE A 67 23.01 -1.79 0.58
CA PHE A 67 24.18 -2.62 0.80
C PHE A 67 23.87 -3.73 1.79
N ARG A 68 24.44 -4.91 1.54
CA ARG A 68 24.55 -5.99 2.51
C ARG A 68 25.80 -5.76 3.36
N VAL A 69 25.70 -5.89 4.67
CA VAL A 69 26.84 -5.74 5.59
C VAL A 69 27.55 -7.08 5.78
N ILE A 70 28.88 -7.08 5.68
CA ILE A 70 29.77 -8.20 6.02
C ILE A 70 30.47 -7.84 7.34
N GLU A 71 29.86 -8.21 8.47
CA GLU A 71 30.31 -7.79 9.79
C GLU A 71 31.75 -8.24 10.10
N GLU A 72 32.13 -9.46 9.68
CA GLU A 72 33.46 -10.01 9.97
C GLU A 72 34.60 -9.21 9.34
N ARG A 73 34.30 -8.47 8.27
CA ARG A 73 35.28 -7.68 7.51
C ARG A 73 35.09 -6.17 7.70
N GLY A 74 33.97 -5.73 8.26
CA GLY A 74 33.61 -4.32 8.33
C GLY A 74 33.37 -3.67 6.94
N THR A 75 33.12 -4.48 5.92
CA THR A 75 32.90 -4.06 4.53
C THR A 75 31.46 -4.31 4.13
N TRP A 76 31.02 -3.62 3.08
CA TRP A 76 29.67 -3.79 2.55
C TRP A 76 29.71 -4.22 1.09
N THR A 77 28.67 -4.92 0.65
CA THR A 77 28.50 -5.35 -0.73
C THR A 77 27.26 -4.66 -1.31
N TRP A 78 27.40 -3.99 -2.45
CA TRP A 78 26.26 -3.37 -3.13
C TRP A 78 25.23 -4.42 -3.56
N VAL A 79 23.95 -4.11 -3.37
CA VAL A 79 22.83 -5.02 -3.67
C VAL A 79 21.94 -4.42 -4.75
N ASP A 80 21.51 -3.18 -4.58
CA ASP A 80 20.55 -2.52 -5.46
C ASP A 80 20.59 -0.99 -5.27
N ARG A 81 19.92 -0.26 -6.16
CA ARG A 81 19.55 1.15 -5.95
C ARG A 81 18.04 1.27 -6.01
N ILE A 82 17.42 1.72 -4.92
CA ILE A 82 15.96 1.68 -4.78
C ILE A 82 15.28 3.04 -4.97
N PHE A 83 16.03 4.15 -5.03
CA PHE A 83 15.53 5.46 -5.44
C PHE A 83 16.67 6.32 -6.01
N ASP A 84 16.32 7.40 -6.71
CA ASP A 84 17.27 8.42 -7.14
C ASP A 84 16.92 9.78 -6.51
N PRO A 85 17.76 10.32 -5.59
CA PRO A 85 17.48 11.60 -4.95
C PRO A 85 17.47 12.77 -5.95
N GLU A 86 18.22 12.68 -7.05
CA GLU A 86 18.23 13.73 -8.07
C GLU A 86 16.94 13.74 -8.87
N GLU A 87 16.36 12.56 -9.13
CA GLU A 87 15.04 12.44 -9.77
C GLU A 87 13.96 13.04 -8.88
N ILE A 88 13.94 12.68 -7.59
CA ILE A 88 13.02 13.27 -6.61
C ILE A 88 13.18 14.78 -6.56
N ALA A 89 14.41 15.30 -6.52
CA ALA A 89 14.65 16.73 -6.47
C ALA A 89 14.21 17.48 -7.74
N ARG A 90 14.22 16.82 -8.92
CA ARG A 90 13.69 17.40 -10.16
C ARG A 90 12.17 17.40 -10.21
N ASP A 91 11.56 16.37 -9.64
CA ASP A 91 10.11 16.17 -9.70
C ASP A 91 9.34 17.06 -8.73
N TYR A 92 10.00 17.64 -7.72
CA TYR A 92 9.36 18.53 -6.74
C TYR A 92 9.99 19.91 -6.67
N VAL A 93 9.13 20.94 -6.65
CA VAL A 93 9.51 22.33 -6.39
C VAL A 93 8.75 22.81 -5.15
N LYS A 94 9.49 23.26 -4.13
CA LYS A 94 8.93 23.91 -2.93
C LYS A 94 8.99 25.44 -3.10
N GLU A 95 7.85 26.11 -2.98
CA GLU A 95 7.73 27.58 -3.06
C GLU A 95 6.89 28.07 -1.87
N GLY A 96 7.55 28.64 -0.86
CA GLY A 96 6.91 28.94 0.42
C GLY A 96 6.36 27.66 1.06
N ASP A 97 5.08 27.68 1.44
CA ASP A 97 4.38 26.53 2.04
C ASP A 97 3.79 25.57 0.98
N SER A 98 3.92 25.89 -0.30
CA SER A 98 3.38 25.07 -1.39
C SER A 98 4.43 24.12 -1.95
N VAL A 99 4.00 22.90 -2.28
CA VAL A 99 4.82 21.92 -2.99
C VAL A 99 4.16 21.60 -4.31
N PHE A 100 4.94 21.63 -5.39
CA PHE A 100 4.48 21.30 -6.73
C PHE A 100 5.18 20.05 -7.23
N ARG A 101 4.45 19.15 -7.89
CA ARG A 101 5.03 18.12 -8.77
C ARG A 101 5.24 18.71 -10.15
N VAL A 102 6.41 18.47 -10.75
CA VAL A 102 6.74 18.88 -12.11
C VAL A 102 6.57 17.70 -13.05
N ASP A 103 5.80 17.89 -14.11
CA ASP A 103 5.74 16.94 -15.22
C ASP A 103 7.05 16.97 -16.00
N ALA A 104 7.75 15.84 -16.09
CA ALA A 104 9.06 15.79 -16.74
C ALA A 104 9.00 16.12 -18.25
N GLU A 105 7.88 15.82 -18.91
CA GLU A 105 7.72 16.02 -20.37
C GLU A 105 7.29 17.44 -20.71
N SER A 106 6.25 17.95 -20.04
CA SER A 106 5.66 19.26 -20.34
C SER A 106 6.22 20.41 -19.50
N GLY A 107 6.91 20.10 -18.39
CA GLY A 107 7.30 21.09 -17.37
C GLY A 107 6.12 21.68 -16.59
N LYS A 108 4.89 21.19 -16.83
CA LYS A 108 3.69 21.65 -16.13
C LYS A 108 3.81 21.35 -14.64
N ARG A 109 3.43 22.31 -13.81
CA ARG A 109 3.43 22.19 -12.35
C ARG A 109 2.04 21.86 -11.83
N TYR A 110 1.98 20.89 -10.93
CA TYR A 110 0.76 20.45 -10.25
C TYR A 110 0.90 20.71 -8.76
N LEU A 111 0.05 21.56 -8.20
CA LEU A 111 0.01 21.79 -6.76
C LEU A 111 -0.34 20.48 -6.04
N LEU A 112 0.51 20.09 -5.09
CA LEU A 112 0.29 18.93 -4.24
C LEU A 112 -0.52 19.32 -3.00
N LEU A 113 -1.28 18.36 -2.54
CA LEU A 113 -2.35 18.53 -1.59
C LEU A 113 -1.94 17.95 -0.23
N LYS A 114 -2.12 18.78 0.80
CA LYS A 114 -2.18 18.35 2.21
C LYS A 114 -3.61 18.09 2.67
N HIS A 115 -4.59 18.39 1.83
CA HIS A 115 -6.00 18.11 2.04
C HIS A 115 -6.65 17.68 0.74
N PHE A 116 -7.33 16.53 0.75
CA PHE A 116 -8.03 15.96 -0.39
C PHE A 116 -9.36 15.38 0.11
N GLU A 117 -10.43 15.61 -0.64
CA GLU A 117 -11.76 15.10 -0.33
C GLU A 117 -12.51 14.73 -1.61
N ASP A 118 -13.19 13.59 -1.60
CA ASP A 118 -14.09 13.18 -2.68
C ASP A 118 -15.16 12.19 -2.17
N GLY A 119 -16.43 12.53 -2.36
CA GLY A 119 -17.59 11.65 -2.12
C GLY A 119 -18.10 10.96 -3.39
N PHE A 120 -17.37 11.03 -4.51
CA PHE A 120 -17.72 10.38 -5.79
C PHE A 120 -19.04 10.84 -6.43
N GLU A 121 -19.56 11.97 -5.98
CA GLU A 121 -20.81 12.57 -6.45
C GLU A 121 -20.70 13.26 -7.82
N ASN A 122 -21.87 13.61 -8.36
CA ASN A 122 -22.04 14.45 -9.55
C ASN A 122 -21.49 13.84 -10.86
N VAL A 123 -21.43 12.51 -10.96
CA VAL A 123 -21.07 11.83 -12.20
C VAL A 123 -22.36 11.54 -12.99
N PRO A 124 -22.60 12.22 -14.13
CA PRO A 124 -23.86 12.09 -14.85
C PRO A 124 -24.10 10.67 -15.35
N GLU A 125 -25.37 10.28 -15.41
CA GLU A 125 -25.77 8.99 -15.96
C GLU A 125 -25.45 8.92 -17.46
N GLY A 126 -24.95 7.77 -17.93
CA GLY A 126 -24.55 7.58 -19.32
C GLY A 126 -23.19 8.18 -19.71
N VAL A 127 -22.50 8.85 -18.78
CA VAL A 127 -21.07 9.20 -18.93
C VAL A 127 -20.23 8.04 -18.42
N ASP A 128 -19.06 7.81 -19.02
CA ASP A 128 -18.08 6.90 -18.43
C ASP A 128 -17.61 7.46 -17.09
N GLY A 129 -18.20 6.93 -16.02
CA GLY A 129 -18.01 7.49 -14.70
C GLY A 129 -16.59 7.38 -14.17
N LEU A 130 -15.82 6.35 -14.58
CA LEU A 130 -14.42 6.24 -14.19
C LEU A 130 -13.60 7.36 -14.82
N ARG A 131 -13.77 7.61 -16.13
CA ARG A 131 -13.06 8.71 -16.81
C ARG A 131 -13.38 10.07 -16.21
N ALA A 132 -14.61 10.29 -15.78
CA ALA A 132 -15.01 11.55 -15.13
C ALA A 132 -14.25 11.80 -13.82
N LEU A 133 -13.76 10.75 -13.15
CA LEU A 133 -12.92 10.89 -11.96
C LEU A 133 -11.44 11.18 -12.29
N ILE A 134 -10.92 10.66 -13.41
CA ILE A 134 -9.50 10.77 -13.73
C ILE A 134 -9.19 12.13 -14.36
N GLY A 135 -8.41 12.96 -13.66
CA GLY A 135 -7.93 14.23 -14.18
C GLY A 135 -7.64 15.27 -13.10
N GLU A 136 -7.25 16.46 -13.53
CA GLU A 136 -6.90 17.57 -12.63
C GLU A 136 -8.10 18.15 -11.87
N GLU A 137 -9.32 17.98 -12.36
CA GLU A 137 -10.51 18.51 -11.70
C GLU A 137 -10.82 17.72 -10.42
N ARG A 138 -10.92 16.40 -10.54
CA ARG A 138 -11.22 15.48 -9.44
C ARG A 138 -9.97 14.92 -8.74
N LYS A 139 -8.78 15.24 -9.26
CA LYS A 139 -7.46 14.88 -8.71
C LYS A 139 -7.17 13.39 -8.60
N TRP A 140 -8.03 12.49 -9.06
CA TRP A 140 -7.63 11.11 -9.28
C TRP A 140 -6.79 11.02 -10.53
N THR A 141 -5.72 10.24 -10.49
CA THR A 141 -4.72 10.20 -11.57
C THR A 141 -4.66 8.86 -12.25
N GLU A 142 -5.07 7.80 -11.57
CA GLU A 142 -5.03 6.46 -12.13
C GLU A 142 -5.97 5.50 -11.41
N PHE A 143 -6.03 4.29 -11.95
CA PHE A 143 -6.66 3.15 -11.33
C PHE A 143 -5.84 1.89 -11.63
N THR A 144 -6.03 0.84 -10.83
CA THR A 144 -5.36 -0.45 -11.02
C THR A 144 -6.40 -1.57 -11.09
N LEU A 145 -6.34 -2.36 -12.17
CA LEU A 145 -7.11 -3.58 -12.38
C LEU A 145 -6.14 -4.73 -12.62
N GLN A 146 -5.56 -5.26 -11.55
CA GLN A 146 -4.65 -6.42 -11.62
C GLN A 146 -5.46 -7.69 -11.38
N THR A 147 -5.67 -8.49 -12.42
CA THR A 147 -6.58 -9.64 -12.38
C THR A 147 -5.98 -10.83 -13.12
N PRO A 148 -6.62 -12.01 -13.12
CA PRO A 148 -6.21 -13.13 -13.97
C PRO A 148 -6.12 -12.77 -15.47
N GLU A 149 -6.96 -11.87 -15.97
CA GLU A 149 -6.93 -11.37 -17.36
C GLU A 149 -5.82 -10.32 -17.59
N THR A 150 -5.37 -9.64 -16.53
CA THR A 150 -4.28 -8.65 -16.57
C THR A 150 -3.26 -8.86 -15.44
N PRO A 151 -2.54 -10.00 -15.42
CA PRO A 151 -1.81 -10.44 -14.23
C PRO A 151 -0.52 -9.66 -13.96
N THR A 152 0.07 -9.04 -14.99
CA THR A 152 1.34 -8.31 -14.91
C THR A 152 1.14 -6.79 -14.96
N VAL A 153 2.15 -6.05 -14.49
CA VAL A 153 2.22 -4.58 -14.60
C VAL A 153 1.98 -4.11 -16.03
N SER A 154 2.64 -4.72 -17.00
CA SER A 154 2.47 -4.36 -18.41
C SER A 154 1.03 -4.56 -18.89
N ASN A 155 0.37 -5.65 -18.48
CA ASN A 155 -0.99 -5.95 -18.91
C ASN A 155 -2.02 -4.95 -18.35
N TYR A 156 -2.03 -4.69 -17.05
CA TYR A 156 -3.02 -3.77 -16.49
C TYR A 156 -2.74 -2.31 -16.88
N VAL A 157 -1.48 -1.92 -17.10
CA VAL A 157 -1.14 -0.59 -17.64
C VAL A 157 -1.66 -0.46 -19.07
N ALA A 158 -1.52 -1.50 -19.91
CA ALA A 158 -2.07 -1.51 -21.26
C ALA A 158 -3.61 -1.44 -21.24
N LEU A 159 -4.27 -2.21 -20.37
CA LEU A 159 -5.73 -2.14 -20.19
C LEU A 159 -6.18 -0.74 -19.75
N ARG A 160 -5.51 -0.14 -18.77
CA ARG A 160 -5.79 1.23 -18.31
C ARG A 160 -5.73 2.25 -19.46
N LYS A 161 -4.68 2.19 -20.28
CA LYS A 161 -4.54 3.07 -21.46
C LYS A 161 -5.70 2.89 -22.43
N ARG A 162 -6.09 1.64 -22.72
CA ARG A 162 -7.21 1.34 -23.63
C ARG A 162 -8.56 1.78 -23.05
N ILE A 163 -8.76 1.60 -21.75
CA ILE A 163 -9.95 2.12 -21.06
C ILE A 163 -9.96 3.63 -21.23
N LEU A 164 -8.92 4.36 -20.80
CA LEU A 164 -8.92 5.83 -20.83
C LEU A 164 -8.96 6.44 -22.24
N ASN A 165 -8.21 5.89 -23.19
CA ASN A 165 -8.00 6.51 -24.50
C ASN A 165 -8.91 5.95 -25.61
N ASP A 166 -9.24 4.65 -25.56
CA ASP A 166 -9.89 3.94 -26.67
C ASP A 166 -11.35 3.58 -26.38
N ASN A 167 -11.89 4.07 -25.26
CA ASN A 167 -13.25 3.80 -24.81
C ASN A 167 -13.59 2.31 -24.63
N VAL A 168 -12.59 1.50 -24.28
CA VAL A 168 -12.78 0.07 -23.98
C VAL A 168 -13.36 -0.11 -22.58
N GLY A 169 -14.25 -1.09 -22.41
CA GLY A 169 -14.82 -1.46 -21.11
C GLY A 169 -13.87 -2.27 -20.22
N PHE A 170 -14.35 -2.60 -19.03
CA PHE A 170 -13.71 -3.51 -18.11
C PHE A 170 -13.67 -4.96 -18.64
N LEU A 171 -12.72 -5.77 -18.17
CA LEU A 171 -12.64 -7.19 -18.50
C LEU A 171 -13.35 -8.05 -17.44
N ASP A 172 -12.75 -8.15 -16.25
CA ASP A 172 -13.18 -9.03 -15.16
C ASP A 172 -13.15 -8.36 -13.76
N ALA A 173 -12.64 -7.13 -13.69
CA ALA A 173 -12.70 -6.25 -12.51
C ALA A 173 -13.15 -4.85 -12.91
N SER A 174 -13.76 -4.12 -11.99
CA SER A 174 -14.23 -2.75 -12.24
C SER A 174 -13.96 -1.84 -11.06
N VAL A 175 -13.70 -0.56 -11.36
CA VAL A 175 -13.66 0.54 -10.39
C VAL A 175 -14.36 1.73 -11.03
N ALA A 176 -15.51 2.14 -10.49
CA ALA A 176 -16.30 3.24 -11.04
C ALA A 176 -17.32 3.77 -10.01
N PRO A 177 -17.79 5.02 -10.14
CA PRO A 177 -18.96 5.52 -9.43
C PRO A 177 -20.17 4.61 -9.64
N SER A 178 -20.97 4.41 -8.58
CA SER A 178 -22.14 3.55 -8.59
C SER A 178 -23.24 4.11 -7.71
N ARG A 179 -24.49 3.97 -8.15
CA ARG A 179 -25.70 4.32 -7.38
C ARG A 179 -26.30 3.13 -6.62
N LEU A 180 -25.63 1.97 -6.62
CA LEU A 180 -26.15 0.77 -5.97
C LEU A 180 -26.13 0.89 -4.45
N GLN A 181 -25.08 1.53 -3.93
CA GLN A 181 -24.90 1.86 -2.53
C GLN A 181 -24.30 3.26 -2.49
N ALA A 182 -24.73 4.07 -1.54
CA ALA A 182 -24.11 5.34 -1.18
C ALA A 182 -24.20 5.47 0.35
N HIS A 183 -23.18 6.03 0.98
CA HIS A 183 -23.23 6.34 2.41
C HIS A 183 -23.99 7.67 2.59
N ASP A 184 -23.51 8.71 1.92
CA ASP A 184 -24.20 9.98 1.76
C ASP A 184 -24.50 10.21 0.27
N GLY A 185 -25.44 11.10 -0.04
CA GLY A 185 -25.75 11.46 -1.42
C GLY A 185 -26.38 10.35 -2.27
N LEU A 186 -25.90 10.20 -3.51
CA LEU A 186 -26.46 9.35 -4.56
C LEU A 186 -25.47 8.34 -5.12
N GLN A 187 -24.17 8.54 -4.95
CA GLN A 187 -23.11 7.75 -5.59
C GLN A 187 -21.97 7.47 -4.62
N SER A 188 -21.41 6.27 -4.70
CA SER A 188 -20.13 5.93 -4.08
C SER A 188 -19.20 5.27 -5.09
N LEU A 189 -17.92 5.12 -4.77
CA LEU A 189 -16.99 4.33 -5.58
C LEU A 189 -17.26 2.84 -5.37
N ARG A 190 -17.57 2.10 -6.44
CA ARG A 190 -17.68 0.63 -6.41
C ARG A 190 -16.45 -0.02 -7.01
N CYS A 191 -15.84 -0.90 -6.22
CA CYS A 191 -14.72 -1.76 -6.60
C CYS A 191 -15.17 -3.22 -6.64
N VAL A 192 -15.01 -3.90 -7.77
CA VAL A 192 -15.26 -5.33 -7.92
C VAL A 192 -13.97 -5.99 -8.37
N CYS A 193 -13.50 -6.97 -7.62
CA CYS A 193 -12.23 -7.64 -7.86
C CYS A 193 -12.41 -9.16 -7.84
N PRO A 194 -12.02 -9.90 -8.90
CA PRO A 194 -12.11 -11.35 -8.92
C PRO A 194 -11.08 -11.96 -7.97
N ALA A 195 -11.30 -13.22 -7.60
CA ALA A 195 -10.31 -14.00 -6.88
C ALA A 195 -9.02 -14.17 -7.71
N LYS A 196 -7.89 -14.26 -7.01
CA LYS A 196 -6.60 -14.52 -7.63
C LYS A 196 -6.47 -15.97 -8.11
N THR A 197 -5.64 -16.19 -9.11
CA THR A 197 -5.16 -17.54 -9.46
C THR A 197 -4.05 -17.98 -8.51
N SER A 198 -3.64 -19.25 -8.61
CA SER A 198 -2.52 -19.80 -7.84
C SER A 198 -1.16 -19.17 -8.20
N SER A 199 -1.00 -18.60 -9.39
CA SER A 199 0.22 -17.92 -9.83
C SER A 199 0.31 -16.46 -9.38
N MET A 200 -0.78 -15.91 -8.83
CA MET A 200 -0.85 -14.52 -8.38
C MET A 200 -0.79 -14.42 -6.86
N ILE A 201 -0.15 -13.34 -6.37
CA ILE A 201 -0.10 -13.02 -4.94
C ILE A 201 -1.37 -12.30 -4.48
N CYS A 202 -1.91 -11.42 -5.33
CA CYS A 202 -3.16 -10.72 -5.11
C CYS A 202 -3.79 -10.31 -6.44
N THR A 203 -5.08 -9.96 -6.39
CA THR A 203 -5.76 -9.16 -7.41
C THR A 203 -6.07 -7.77 -6.86
N LYS A 204 -6.34 -6.80 -7.73
CA LYS A 204 -6.59 -5.40 -7.36
C LYS A 204 -7.72 -4.78 -8.18
N ALA A 205 -8.51 -3.91 -7.56
CA ALA A 205 -9.49 -3.04 -8.18
C ALA A 205 -9.60 -1.74 -7.35
N SER A 206 -8.84 -0.71 -7.74
CA SER A 206 -8.63 0.48 -6.91
C SER A 206 -8.44 1.74 -7.75
N LEU A 207 -8.67 2.90 -7.13
CA LEU A 207 -8.47 4.24 -7.67
C LEU A 207 -7.34 4.93 -6.90
N ALA A 208 -6.50 5.72 -7.56
CA ALA A 208 -5.39 6.38 -6.89
C ALA A 208 -5.15 7.82 -7.36
N THR A 209 -4.66 8.64 -6.43
CA THR A 209 -4.23 10.02 -6.66
C THR A 209 -2.73 10.16 -6.37
N GLY A 210 -2.01 10.74 -7.33
CA GLY A 210 -0.62 11.19 -7.19
C GLY A 210 -0.50 12.68 -6.86
N PHE A 211 -1.57 13.32 -6.38
CA PHE A 211 -1.59 14.74 -6.01
C PHE A 211 -1.31 14.99 -4.53
N ILE A 212 -1.02 13.97 -3.73
CA ILE A 212 -0.73 14.16 -2.30
C ILE A 212 0.77 14.32 -2.06
N TYR A 213 1.14 14.90 -0.92
CA TYR A 213 2.54 15.00 -0.50
C TYR A 213 2.62 15.00 1.01
N PHE A 214 3.22 13.98 1.61
CA PHE A 214 3.45 13.89 3.06
C PHE A 214 4.88 13.43 3.34
N GLU A 215 5.53 14.07 4.30
CA GLU A 215 6.93 13.81 4.67
C GLU A 215 7.07 13.54 6.18
N GLN A 216 8.28 13.18 6.61
CA GLN A 216 8.56 12.91 8.03
C GLN A 216 8.13 14.08 8.93
N GLY A 217 7.59 13.74 10.09
CA GLY A 217 7.20 14.70 11.14
C GLY A 217 5.78 15.22 10.99
N GLU A 218 5.05 14.80 9.96
CA GLU A 218 3.65 15.16 9.75
C GLU A 218 2.70 14.10 10.30
N ASP A 219 1.53 14.56 10.74
CA ASP A 219 0.36 13.71 10.92
C ASP A 219 -0.39 13.58 9.60
N LEU A 220 -0.59 12.36 9.15
CA LEU A 220 -1.52 12.01 8.09
C LEU A 220 -2.81 11.51 8.73
N TRP A 221 -3.91 12.20 8.46
CA TRP A 221 -5.25 11.77 8.82
C TRP A 221 -6.00 11.37 7.56
N PHE A 222 -6.48 10.14 7.55
CA PHE A 222 -7.32 9.58 6.50
C PHE A 222 -8.66 9.15 7.10
N GLN A 223 -9.75 9.39 6.38
CA GLN A 223 -11.07 8.92 6.73
C GLN A 223 -11.81 8.51 5.45
N ALA A 224 -12.58 7.44 5.54
CA ALA A 224 -13.51 7.06 4.49
C ALA A 224 -14.61 6.17 5.08
N TRP A 225 -15.73 6.09 4.39
CA TRP A 225 -16.76 5.09 4.64
C TRP A 225 -16.57 3.90 3.74
N TYR A 226 -16.70 2.70 4.30
CA TYR A 226 -16.50 1.45 3.60
C TYR A 226 -17.71 0.54 3.80
N ARG A 227 -18.13 -0.14 2.73
CA ARG A 227 -19.14 -1.20 2.79
C ARG A 227 -18.65 -2.38 1.96
N ILE A 228 -18.54 -3.54 2.61
CA ILE A 228 -18.21 -4.81 1.94
C ILE A 228 -19.52 -5.55 1.71
N ASP A 229 -19.88 -5.78 0.47
CA ASP A 229 -21.08 -6.55 0.13
C ASP A 229 -20.75 -8.03 0.02
N GLY A 230 -21.58 -8.86 0.66
CA GLY A 230 -21.39 -10.30 0.73
C GLY A 230 -20.30 -10.75 1.71
N SER A 231 -19.86 -12.00 1.59
CA SER A 231 -18.95 -12.62 2.57
C SER A 231 -17.45 -12.46 2.24
N THR A 232 -17.12 -12.07 1.01
CA THR A 232 -15.74 -12.00 0.54
C THR A 232 -15.13 -10.64 0.82
N ARG A 233 -14.02 -10.64 1.56
CA ARG A 233 -13.38 -9.41 2.01
C ARG A 233 -12.09 -9.13 1.23
N PRO A 234 -11.83 -7.87 0.86
CA PRO A 234 -10.50 -7.48 0.40
C PRO A 234 -9.50 -7.57 1.55
N PHE A 235 -8.22 -7.66 1.21
CA PHE A 235 -7.12 -7.69 2.18
C PHE A 235 -6.68 -6.28 2.57
N THR A 236 -6.67 -5.36 1.61
CA THR A 236 -6.26 -3.96 1.80
C THR A 236 -7.35 -3.01 1.30
N LEU A 237 -7.65 -1.97 2.08
CA LEU A 237 -8.71 -0.98 1.81
C LEU A 237 -8.15 0.37 1.32
N ALA A 238 -6.94 0.72 1.74
CA ALA A 238 -6.21 1.88 1.29
C ALA A 238 -4.70 1.67 1.43
N ASP A 239 -3.92 2.31 0.57
CA ASP A 239 -2.46 2.31 0.61
C ASP A 239 -1.94 3.75 0.44
N ILE A 240 -0.98 4.15 1.27
CA ILE A 240 -0.27 5.43 1.15
C ILE A 240 1.18 5.10 0.79
N GLU A 241 1.58 5.42 -0.44
CA GLU A 241 2.82 4.94 -1.03
C GLU A 241 3.79 6.07 -1.43
N GLY A 242 5.08 5.76 -1.45
CA GLY A 242 6.13 6.60 -2.03
C GLY A 242 6.58 6.05 -3.38
N ARG A 243 6.08 6.62 -4.48
CA ARG A 243 6.27 6.10 -5.84
C ARG A 243 7.69 6.24 -6.41
N HIS A 244 8.50 7.14 -5.86
CA HIS A 244 9.91 7.29 -6.28
C HIS A 244 10.83 6.20 -5.72
N VAL A 245 10.28 5.33 -4.86
CA VAL A 245 11.01 4.20 -4.31
C VAL A 245 10.53 2.94 -5.02
N LYS A 246 11.47 2.11 -5.46
CA LYS A 246 11.23 0.82 -6.13
C LYS A 246 10.24 -0.03 -5.32
N GLU A 247 9.28 -0.66 -6.01
CA GLU A 247 8.12 -1.38 -5.44
C GLU A 247 7.11 -0.51 -4.65
N SER A 248 7.29 0.81 -4.67
CA SER A 248 6.41 1.79 -4.02
C SER A 248 6.05 1.38 -2.59
N PRO A 249 7.02 1.26 -1.68
CA PRO A 249 6.75 1.01 -0.27
C PRO A 249 5.79 2.05 0.29
N GLY A 250 5.00 1.63 1.26
CA GLY A 250 3.88 2.42 1.75
C GLY A 250 3.36 1.89 3.07
N ILE A 251 2.50 2.66 3.71
CA ILE A 251 1.74 2.19 4.86
C ILE A 251 0.32 1.92 4.40
N ARG A 252 -0.24 0.77 4.78
CA ARG A 252 -1.51 0.27 4.24
C ARG A 252 -2.51 -0.06 5.33
N LEU A 253 -3.75 0.32 5.10
CA LEU A 253 -4.91 -0.01 5.93
C LEU A 253 -5.50 -1.34 5.47
N MET A 254 -5.58 -2.31 6.37
CA MET A 254 -5.81 -3.72 6.04
C MET A 254 -6.95 -4.33 6.85
N LEU A 255 -7.53 -5.39 6.29
CA LEU A 255 -8.30 -6.40 7.03
C LEU A 255 -7.45 -7.66 7.13
N PHE A 256 -6.98 -7.99 8.34
CA PHE A 256 -6.20 -9.21 8.53
C PHE A 256 -7.07 -10.48 8.42
N GLU A 257 -6.45 -11.67 8.40
CA GLU A 257 -7.14 -12.97 8.21
C GLU A 257 -8.31 -13.22 9.18
N GLY A 258 -8.27 -12.61 10.37
CA GLY A 258 -9.35 -12.69 11.36
C GLY A 258 -10.42 -11.62 11.21
N ASN A 259 -10.44 -10.88 10.09
CA ASN A 259 -11.40 -9.84 9.76
C ASN A 259 -11.34 -8.57 10.61
N GLU A 260 -10.24 -8.39 11.35
CA GLU A 260 -9.96 -7.20 12.11
C GLU A 260 -9.21 -6.13 11.28
N LEU A 261 -9.59 -4.86 11.44
CA LEU A 261 -8.82 -3.73 10.93
C LEU A 261 -7.43 -3.68 11.55
N GLY A 262 -6.44 -3.31 10.76
CA GLY A 262 -5.13 -2.94 11.23
C GLY A 262 -4.30 -2.32 10.13
N VAL A 263 -3.01 -2.16 10.40
CA VAL A 263 -2.10 -1.43 9.51
C VAL A 263 -0.82 -2.23 9.31
N GLU A 264 -0.22 -2.14 8.14
CA GLU A 264 1.13 -2.65 7.89
C GLU A 264 1.96 -1.59 7.18
N LEU A 265 3.22 -1.43 7.57
CA LEU A 265 4.20 -0.76 6.74
C LEU A 265 4.75 -1.77 5.72
N LYS A 266 4.40 -1.64 4.43
CA LYS A 266 4.85 -2.49 3.31
C LYS A 266 6.32 -2.18 2.93
N ALA A 267 7.24 -2.25 3.89
CA ALA A 267 8.66 -2.02 3.68
C ALA A 267 9.49 -2.76 4.74
N LEU A 268 10.74 -3.11 4.39
CA LEU A 268 11.74 -3.64 5.32
C LEU A 268 11.21 -4.86 6.11
N GLU A 269 11.20 -4.82 7.44
CA GLU A 269 10.71 -5.86 8.34
C GLU A 269 9.18 -6.07 8.30
N LYS A 270 8.46 -5.22 7.54
CA LYS A 270 7.01 -5.23 7.37
C LYS A 270 6.21 -5.25 8.69
N PRO A 271 6.44 -4.28 9.59
CA PRO A 271 5.76 -4.25 10.88
C PRO A 271 4.24 -4.12 10.70
N LYS A 272 3.51 -4.88 11.54
CA LYS A 272 2.05 -4.97 11.55
C LYS A 272 1.50 -4.43 12.86
N TYR A 273 0.64 -3.43 12.77
CA TYR A 273 -0.09 -2.83 13.88
C TYR A 273 -1.47 -3.45 13.95
N ARG A 274 -1.68 -4.31 14.95
CA ARG A 274 -2.89 -5.12 15.12
C ARG A 274 -3.65 -4.67 16.35
N GLN A 275 -4.95 -4.94 16.33
CA GLN A 275 -5.79 -4.81 17.52
C GLN A 275 -5.30 -5.76 18.63
N SER A 276 -5.53 -5.36 19.88
CA SER A 276 -5.26 -6.23 21.03
C SER A 276 -6.05 -7.54 20.91
N PRO A 277 -5.43 -8.71 21.16
CA PRO A 277 -6.12 -10.01 21.09
C PRO A 277 -7.38 -10.10 21.95
N ASN A 278 -7.46 -9.34 23.05
CA ASN A 278 -8.55 -9.38 24.02
C ASN A 278 -9.70 -8.42 23.71
N SER A 279 -9.58 -7.56 22.69
CA SER A 279 -10.56 -6.52 22.37
C SER A 279 -10.74 -6.36 20.86
N ARG A 280 -10.70 -7.48 20.12
CA ARG A 280 -10.86 -7.46 18.66
C ARG A 280 -12.27 -7.03 18.28
N VAL A 281 -12.35 -6.02 17.44
CA VAL A 281 -13.55 -5.58 16.74
C VAL A 281 -13.45 -6.09 15.31
N LEU A 282 -14.43 -6.89 14.92
CA LEU A 282 -14.53 -7.40 13.56
C LEU A 282 -15.11 -6.30 12.66
N PHE A 283 -14.59 -6.23 11.44
CA PHE A 283 -15.17 -5.38 10.42
C PHE A 283 -16.48 -6.04 9.92
N PRO A 284 -17.65 -5.39 9.97
CA PRO A 284 -18.89 -5.99 9.50
C PRO A 284 -18.99 -6.01 7.97
N THR A 285 -19.90 -6.84 7.45
CA THR A 285 -20.32 -6.82 6.03
C THR A 285 -21.73 -6.25 5.91
N ASP A 286 -22.11 -5.88 4.69
CA ASP A 286 -23.44 -5.42 4.30
C ASP A 286 -23.95 -4.19 5.08
N GLN A 287 -23.04 -3.39 5.63
CA GLN A 287 -23.31 -2.10 6.27
C GLN A 287 -22.12 -1.16 6.06
N TRP A 288 -22.40 0.14 6.16
CA TRP A 288 -21.38 1.19 6.11
C TRP A 288 -20.64 1.28 7.44
N VAL A 289 -19.32 1.44 7.35
CA VAL A 289 -18.41 1.57 8.48
C VAL A 289 -17.52 2.76 8.22
N GLN A 290 -17.46 3.68 9.18
CA GLN A 290 -16.50 4.76 9.10
C GLN A 290 -15.15 4.27 9.58
N VAL A 291 -14.10 4.48 8.80
CA VAL A 291 -12.73 4.21 9.25
C VAL A 291 -11.99 5.52 9.32
N THR A 292 -11.48 5.87 10.49
CA THR A 292 -10.52 6.96 10.66
C THR A 292 -9.16 6.38 10.96
N TRP A 293 -8.13 6.90 10.30
CA TRP A 293 -6.76 6.41 10.38
C TRP A 293 -5.81 7.59 10.53
N ASN A 294 -5.09 7.65 11.65
CA ASN A 294 -4.03 8.63 11.90
C ASN A 294 -2.67 7.95 11.88
N VAL A 295 -1.73 8.55 11.17
CA VAL A 295 -0.34 8.13 11.11
C VAL A 295 0.57 9.33 11.37
N PHE A 296 1.31 9.31 12.47
CA PHE A 296 2.46 10.21 12.60
C PHE A 296 3.65 9.60 11.85
N LEU A 297 4.17 10.31 10.86
CA LEU A 297 5.17 9.81 9.93
C LEU A 297 6.59 9.90 10.49
N HIS A 298 7.17 8.76 10.85
CA HIS A 298 8.56 8.68 11.33
C HIS A 298 9.17 7.31 11.04
N PRO A 299 10.48 7.23 10.73
CA PRO A 299 11.16 5.95 10.51
C PRO A 299 11.26 5.03 11.73
N ASP A 300 10.92 5.49 12.94
CA ASP A 300 11.23 4.80 14.20
C ASP A 300 10.16 5.09 15.26
N GLU A 301 9.93 6.37 15.54
CA GLU A 301 9.02 6.88 16.57
C GLU A 301 7.64 7.24 16.01
N GLY A 302 7.23 6.53 14.95
CA GLY A 302 5.94 6.78 14.31
C GLY A 302 4.79 6.38 15.23
N LYS A 303 3.60 6.86 14.90
CA LYS A 303 2.38 6.51 15.62
C LYS A 303 1.30 6.08 14.66
N VAL A 304 0.56 5.03 14.99
CA VAL A 304 -0.59 4.54 14.24
C VAL A 304 -1.78 4.47 15.15
N ARG A 305 -2.86 5.16 14.77
CA ARG A 305 -4.17 5.02 15.39
C ARG A 305 -5.25 4.73 14.36
N VAL A 306 -6.12 3.77 14.65
CA VAL A 306 -7.24 3.42 13.78
C VAL A 306 -8.51 3.35 14.61
N TRP A 307 -9.55 4.00 14.11
CA TRP A 307 -10.90 3.91 14.63
C TRP A 307 -11.79 3.19 13.64
N GLN A 308 -12.60 2.26 14.14
CA GLN A 308 -13.74 1.68 13.43
C GLN A 308 -15.00 2.27 14.06
N ASP A 309 -15.73 3.05 13.27
CA ASP A 309 -16.74 3.98 13.77
C ASP A 309 -16.14 4.80 14.93
N ASP A 310 -16.76 4.77 16.11
CA ASP A 310 -16.29 5.50 17.28
C ASP A 310 -15.32 4.74 18.19
N THR A 311 -14.92 3.53 17.81
CA THR A 311 -14.07 2.67 18.63
C THR A 311 -12.61 2.74 18.18
N LEU A 312 -11.70 3.18 19.05
CA LEU A 312 -10.25 3.07 18.84
C LEU A 312 -9.84 1.59 18.88
N VAL A 313 -9.46 1.03 17.73
CA VAL A 313 -9.14 -0.40 17.59
C VAL A 313 -7.63 -0.67 17.51
N VAL A 314 -6.84 0.32 17.09
CA VAL A 314 -5.37 0.29 17.09
C VAL A 314 -4.86 1.59 17.70
N ASP A 315 -3.93 1.49 18.66
CA ASP A 315 -3.07 2.60 19.12
C ASP A 315 -1.69 2.00 19.39
N ALA A 316 -0.74 2.30 18.51
CA ALA A 316 0.59 1.72 18.55
C ALA A 316 1.65 2.72 18.10
N THR A 317 2.87 2.49 18.56
CA THR A 317 4.07 3.23 18.13
C THR A 317 5.01 2.31 17.37
N GLY A 318 5.76 2.88 16.43
CA GLY A 318 6.75 2.16 15.64
C GLY A 318 7.01 2.83 14.29
N PRO A 319 7.85 2.23 13.43
CA PRO A 319 8.15 2.76 12.10
C PRO A 319 6.89 2.88 11.23
N THR A 320 6.55 4.10 10.83
CA THR A 320 5.46 4.41 9.91
C THR A 320 5.95 4.95 8.58
N LEU A 321 7.26 5.17 8.47
CA LEU A 321 7.96 5.58 7.27
C LEU A 321 9.15 4.63 7.07
N PRO A 322 9.51 4.21 5.85
CA PRO A 322 10.66 3.34 5.63
C PRO A 322 12.01 3.99 5.97
N PHE A 323 12.16 5.29 5.73
CA PHE A 323 13.36 6.07 6.01
C PHE A 323 13.04 7.58 6.03
N SER A 324 13.91 8.39 6.63
CA SER A 324 13.62 9.79 6.97
C SER A 324 13.31 10.72 5.80
N THR A 325 13.92 10.48 4.64
CA THR A 325 13.72 11.32 3.44
C THR A 325 12.63 10.78 2.51
N MET A 326 11.88 9.77 2.92
CA MET A 326 10.81 9.23 2.11
C MET A 326 9.61 10.18 2.08
N ILE A 327 9.02 10.31 0.89
CA ILE A 327 7.80 11.09 0.65
C ILE A 327 6.69 10.11 0.31
N TYR A 328 5.56 10.24 0.98
CA TYR A 328 4.31 9.64 0.56
C TYR A 328 3.60 10.59 -0.40
N ASN A 329 3.50 10.16 -1.66
CA ASN A 329 3.02 10.96 -2.78
C ASN A 329 1.89 10.28 -3.56
N SER A 330 1.30 9.24 -2.97
CA SER A 330 0.27 8.42 -3.59
C SER A 330 -0.71 7.95 -2.54
N LEU A 331 -1.99 8.17 -2.78
CA LEU A 331 -3.09 7.53 -2.07
C LEU A 331 -3.80 6.59 -3.03
N GLU A 332 -3.91 5.32 -2.68
CA GLU A 332 -4.73 4.30 -3.35
C GLU A 332 -5.91 3.95 -2.44
N VAL A 333 -7.13 3.97 -3.00
CA VAL A 333 -8.39 3.66 -2.30
C VAL A 333 -9.15 2.58 -3.07
N GLY A 334 -9.75 1.65 -2.35
CA GLY A 334 -10.50 0.52 -2.92
C GLY A 334 -9.84 -0.81 -2.58
N ILE A 335 -9.95 -1.79 -3.47
CA ILE A 335 -9.35 -3.11 -3.28
C ILE A 335 -7.91 -3.07 -3.78
N SER A 336 -6.97 -2.55 -2.98
CA SER A 336 -5.54 -2.49 -3.37
C SER A 336 -4.81 -3.83 -3.19
N ALA A 337 -5.45 -4.79 -2.52
CA ALA A 337 -5.13 -6.21 -2.62
C ALA A 337 -6.33 -7.07 -2.19
N HIS A 338 -6.62 -8.12 -2.96
CA HIS A 338 -7.47 -9.22 -2.59
C HIS A 338 -6.68 -10.53 -2.71
N SER A 339 -6.44 -11.18 -1.56
CA SER A 339 -5.53 -12.32 -1.45
C SER A 339 -6.18 -13.58 -0.87
N PHE A 340 -7.43 -13.49 -0.42
CA PHE A 340 -8.10 -14.54 0.35
C PHE A 340 -9.38 -15.03 -0.33
N GLY A 341 -9.62 -16.34 -0.29
CA GLY A 341 -10.84 -16.94 -0.84
C GLY A 341 -10.76 -17.24 -2.34
N SER A 342 -11.81 -17.88 -2.85
CA SER A 342 -12.01 -18.25 -4.25
C SER A 342 -13.06 -17.40 -4.97
N GLU A 343 -13.74 -16.54 -4.21
CA GLU A 343 -14.87 -15.76 -4.71
C GLU A 343 -14.44 -14.31 -4.97
N PRO A 344 -15.13 -13.58 -5.86
CA PRO A 344 -14.92 -12.15 -6.03
C PRO A 344 -15.25 -11.35 -4.76
N ALA A 345 -14.55 -10.24 -4.56
CA ALA A 345 -14.84 -9.25 -3.53
C ALA A 345 -15.51 -8.01 -4.14
N THR A 346 -16.52 -7.47 -3.45
CA THR A 346 -17.13 -6.17 -3.78
C THR A 346 -16.97 -5.23 -2.60
N LEU A 347 -16.39 -4.06 -2.86
CA LEU A 347 -16.19 -3.00 -1.88
C LEU A 347 -16.80 -1.71 -2.43
N PHE A 348 -17.57 -1.02 -1.61
CA PHE A 348 -17.96 0.37 -1.83
C PHE A 348 -17.15 1.27 -0.91
N VAL A 349 -16.75 2.42 -1.43
CA VAL A 349 -16.01 3.46 -0.70
C VAL A 349 -16.67 4.80 -0.92
N ASP A 350 -16.81 5.58 0.14
CA ASP A 350 -17.46 6.88 0.12
C ASP A 350 -16.81 7.89 1.06
N ASP A 351 -17.10 9.17 0.84
CA ASP A 351 -16.60 10.34 1.60
C ASP A 351 -15.14 10.23 2.03
N VAL A 352 -14.24 10.08 1.05
CA VAL A 352 -12.81 10.00 1.30
C VAL A 352 -12.31 11.38 1.73
N ILE A 353 -11.61 11.45 2.85
CA ILE A 353 -10.92 12.64 3.36
C ILE A 353 -9.48 12.27 3.69
N LEU A 354 -8.54 13.07 3.22
CA LEU A 354 -7.14 13.05 3.63
C LEU A 354 -6.76 14.46 4.09
N THR A 355 -6.09 14.59 5.22
CA THR A 355 -5.66 15.90 5.74
C THR A 355 -4.48 15.79 6.70
N THR A 356 -3.83 16.92 7.00
CA THR A 356 -2.89 17.05 8.14
C THR A 356 -3.58 17.47 9.44
N LYS A 357 -4.85 17.87 9.38
CA LYS A 357 -5.62 18.32 10.56
C LYS A 357 -6.26 17.13 11.27
N PRO A 358 -6.37 17.15 12.61
CA PRO A 358 -7.08 16.11 13.33
C PRO A 358 -8.53 15.96 12.87
N LEU A 359 -8.92 14.73 12.53
CA LEU A 359 -10.32 14.37 12.22
C LEU A 359 -11.07 13.84 13.46
N ARG A 360 -10.33 13.53 14.54
CA ARG A 360 -10.87 13.09 15.83
C ARG A 360 -10.08 13.70 16.98
N GLU A 361 -10.73 13.81 18.14
CA GLU A 361 -10.06 14.28 19.35
C GLU A 361 -9.05 13.26 19.90
N ILE A 362 -7.85 13.79 20.06
CA ILE A 362 -6.71 13.43 20.89
C ILE A 362 -6.96 13.08 22.37
N LYS A 363 -7.78 12.11 22.77
CA LYS A 363 -7.96 11.83 24.21
C LYS A 363 -6.75 11.19 24.88
#